data_AF-A0A2G9QKI1-F1
#
_entry.id   AF-A0A2G9QKI1-F1
#
_cell.length_a   1.000
_cell.length_b   1.000
_cell.length_c   1.000
_cell.angle_alpha   90.00
_cell.angle_beta   90.00
_cell.angle_gamma   90.00
#
_symmetry.space_group_name_H-M   'P 1'
#
loop_
_entity.id
_entity.type
_entity.pdbx_description
1 polymer ?
#
loop_
_entity_poly.entity_id
_entity_poly.type
_entity_poly.pdbx_seq_one_letter_code
_entity_poly.pdbx_strand_id
1 'polypeptide(L)'
;MLSVRLCPPVSGQAAMDVVVNPPQPNEESYEQFMREKEAVLGNLAQKARVTEELFNQVPGIQCNPLQGAMYAFPRIFIPPRAVEKAKELQMEPDMFYCMQLLEEMGICVVPGSGFGQREGTYHFR
;
A
#
# COMPACT_ATOMS: atom_id res chain seq x y z
N MET A 1 -23.97 -11.64 13.43
CA MET A 1 -24.07 -13.02 13.98
C MET A 1 -22.69 -13.50 14.40
N LEU A 2 -22.20 -13.07 15.57
CA LEU A 2 -20.93 -13.54 16.14
C LEU A 2 -21.14 -14.71 17.10
N SER A 3 -22.29 -14.78 17.75
CA SER A 3 -22.66 -15.81 18.74
C SER A 3 -22.89 -17.22 18.17
N VAL A 4 -23.06 -17.35 16.84
CA VAL A 4 -23.32 -18.63 16.15
C VAL A 4 -22.03 -19.26 15.59
N ARG A 5 -20.92 -18.53 15.62
CA ARG A 5 -19.59 -19.04 15.27
C ARG A 5 -18.86 -19.39 16.57
N LEU A 6 -18.04 -20.43 16.54
CA LEU A 6 -17.08 -20.69 17.63
C LEU A 6 -16.09 -19.51 17.74
N CYS A 7 -15.39 -19.43 18.87
CA CYS A 7 -14.37 -18.40 19.07
C CYS A 7 -13.22 -18.53 18.06
N PRO A 8 -12.49 -17.43 17.80
CA PRO A 8 -11.28 -17.50 16.99
C PRO A 8 -10.26 -18.48 17.59
N PRO A 9 -9.34 -19.04 16.78
CA PRO A 9 -8.27 -19.89 17.28
C PRO A 9 -7.54 -19.22 18.45
N VAL A 10 -7.34 -19.97 19.54
CA VAL A 10 -6.68 -19.45 20.75
C VAL A 10 -5.27 -18.95 20.49
N SER A 11 -4.58 -19.48 19.48
CA SER A 11 -3.28 -18.96 19.04
C SER A 11 -3.36 -17.54 18.49
N GLY A 12 -4.42 -17.19 17.76
CA GLY A 12 -4.64 -15.82 17.28
C GLY A 12 -5.00 -14.86 18.42
N GLN A 13 -5.73 -15.35 19.43
CA GLN A 13 -6.01 -14.59 20.65
C GLN A 13 -4.73 -14.35 21.46
N ALA A 14 -3.90 -15.37 21.64
CA ALA A 14 -2.60 -15.27 22.31
C ALA A 14 -1.62 -14.34 21.55
N ALA A 15 -1.60 -14.40 20.22
CA ALA A 15 -0.80 -13.47 19.42
C ALA A 15 -1.24 -12.02 19.62
N MET A 16 -2.55 -11.76 19.70
CA MET A 16 -3.07 -10.42 19.98
C MET A 16 -2.68 -9.96 21.40
N ASP A 17 -2.76 -10.86 22.39
CA ASP A 17 -2.34 -10.58 23.77
C ASP A 17 -0.87 -10.12 23.84
N VAL A 18 0.02 -10.75 23.06
CA VAL A 18 1.43 -10.30 22.96
C VAL A 18 1.56 -8.92 22.30
N VAL A 19 0.82 -8.66 21.21
CA VAL A 19 0.91 -7.38 20.47
C VAL A 19 0.42 -6.20 21.30
N VAL A 20 -0.60 -6.39 22.14
CA VAL A 20 -1.17 -5.32 22.97
C VAL A 20 -0.46 -5.13 24.31
N ASN A 21 0.42 -6.04 24.71
CA ASN A 21 1.19 -5.98 25.96
C ASN A 21 2.71 -5.91 25.68
N PRO A 22 3.23 -4.79 25.10
CA PRO A 22 4.67 -4.63 24.91
C PRO A 22 5.40 -4.45 26.25
N PRO A 23 6.73 -4.64 26.27
CA PRO A 23 7.53 -4.39 27.46
C PRO A 23 7.32 -2.97 28.01
N GLN A 24 7.33 -2.83 29.33
CA GLN A 24 7.18 -1.58 30.07
C GLN A 24 8.55 -0.97 30.41
N PRO A 25 8.67 0.36 30.64
CA PRO A 25 9.95 1.03 30.88
C PRO A 25 10.85 0.43 31.98
N ASN A 26 10.26 -0.31 32.92
CA ASN A 26 10.95 -0.95 34.04
C ASN A 26 11.33 -2.43 33.77
N GLU A 27 11.07 -2.96 32.57
CA GLU A 27 11.35 -4.34 32.19
C GLU A 27 12.66 -4.46 31.38
N GLU A 28 13.35 -5.60 31.52
CA GLU A 28 14.69 -5.85 30.95
C GLU A 28 14.76 -5.61 29.44
N SER A 29 13.72 -6.00 28.70
CA SER A 29 13.69 -5.94 27.24
C SER A 29 13.20 -4.61 26.66
N TYR A 30 12.74 -3.66 27.47
CA TYR A 30 12.13 -2.41 27.00
C TYR A 30 13.03 -1.60 26.07
N GLU A 31 14.25 -1.35 26.52
CA GLU A 31 15.22 -0.55 25.77
C GLU A 31 15.57 -1.18 24.42
N GLN A 32 15.66 -2.51 24.38
CA GLN A 32 15.88 -3.23 23.12
C GLN A 32 14.66 -3.14 22.21
N PHE A 33 13.46 -3.41 22.74
CA PHE A 33 12.20 -3.35 22.00
C PHE A 33 11.98 -1.97 21.37
N MET A 34 12.20 -0.89 22.12
CA MET A 34 12.04 0.47 21.62
C MET A 34 13.04 0.80 20.52
N ARG A 35 14.32 0.41 20.65
CA ARG A 35 15.32 0.59 19.59
C ARG A 35 14.93 -0.15 18.30
N GLU A 36 14.48 -1.39 18.41
CA GLU A 36 14.07 -2.20 17.26
C GLU A 36 12.83 -1.58 16.57
N LYS A 37 11.84 -1.15 17.35
CA LYS A 37 10.64 -0.48 16.85
C LYS A 37 10.99 0.80 16.09
N GLU A 38 11.78 1.69 16.69
CA GLU A 38 12.17 2.95 16.07
C GLU A 38 13.03 2.72 14.82
N ALA A 39 13.92 1.73 14.81
CA ALA A 39 14.69 1.37 13.63
C ALA A 39 13.81 0.92 12.47
N VAL A 40 12.80 0.09 12.73
CA VAL A 40 11.84 -0.35 11.71
C VAL A 40 11.00 0.82 11.19
N LEU A 41 10.46 1.64 12.08
CA LEU A 41 9.65 2.80 11.69
C LEU A 41 10.48 3.85 10.92
N GLY A 42 11.72 4.09 11.33
CA GLY A 42 12.64 4.99 10.62
C GLY A 42 12.93 4.49 9.20
N ASN A 43 13.14 3.19 9.03
CA ASN A 43 13.34 2.59 7.71
C ASN A 43 12.07 2.70 6.83
N LEU A 44 10.89 2.47 7.40
CA LEU A 44 9.62 2.66 6.67
C LEU A 44 9.42 4.12 6.25
N ALA A 45 9.74 5.07 7.14
CA ALA A 45 9.66 6.50 6.84
C ALA A 45 10.63 6.90 5.71
N GLN A 46 11.84 6.34 5.70
CA GLN A 46 12.79 6.55 4.61
C GLN A 46 12.26 6.00 3.28
N LYS A 47 11.77 4.76 3.26
CA LYS A 47 11.19 4.15 2.04
C LYS A 47 10.00 4.96 1.54
N ALA A 48 9.12 5.41 2.44
CA ALA A 48 7.97 6.24 2.11
C ALA A 48 8.38 7.53 1.38
N ARG A 49 9.39 8.24 1.89
CA ARG A 49 9.93 9.45 1.25
C ARG A 49 10.52 9.16 -0.13
N VAL A 50 11.37 8.13 -0.23
CA VAL A 50 12.00 7.76 -1.51
C VAL A 50 10.93 7.40 -2.56
N THR A 51 9.91 6.64 -2.19
CA THR A 51 8.80 6.28 -3.10
C THR A 51 8.00 7.51 -3.54
N GLU A 52 7.64 8.40 -2.61
CA GLU A 52 6.94 9.65 -2.92
C GLU A 52 7.76 10.52 -3.88
N GLU A 53 9.04 10.77 -3.55
CA GLU A 53 9.94 11.61 -4.33
C GLU A 53 10.14 11.06 -5.74
N LEU A 54 10.39 9.76 -5.88
CA LEU A 54 10.59 9.13 -7.19
C LEU A 54 9.34 9.22 -8.05
N PHE A 55 8.16 8.93 -7.52
CA PHE A 55 6.92 9.04 -8.31
C PHE A 55 6.63 10.48 -8.73
N ASN A 56 6.87 11.45 -7.85
CA ASN A 56 6.67 12.87 -8.18
C ASN A 56 7.70 13.46 -9.15
N GLN A 57 8.81 12.76 -9.39
CA GLN A 57 9.78 13.11 -10.44
C GLN A 57 9.39 12.57 -11.82
N VAL A 58 8.45 11.61 -11.91
CA VAL A 58 8.02 11.00 -13.17
C VAL A 58 6.90 11.84 -13.80
N PRO A 59 7.09 12.40 -15.02
CA PRO A 59 6.04 13.15 -15.70
C PRO A 59 4.77 12.30 -15.89
N GLY A 60 3.62 12.86 -15.52
CA GLY A 60 2.34 12.15 -15.60
C GLY A 60 2.05 11.22 -14.41
N ILE A 61 2.88 11.23 -13.37
CA ILE A 61 2.57 10.60 -12.08
C ILE A 61 2.58 11.67 -10.99
N GLN A 62 1.61 11.57 -10.06
CA GLN A 62 1.59 12.38 -8.84
C GLN A 62 1.30 11.47 -7.65
N CYS A 63 2.16 11.51 -6.64
CA CYS A 63 2.01 10.78 -5.40
C CYS A 63 1.83 11.75 -4.24
N ASN A 64 0.79 11.53 -3.45
CA ASN A 64 0.62 12.25 -2.18
C ASN A 64 1.65 11.77 -1.15
N PRO A 65 1.92 12.56 -0.09
CA PRO A 65 2.78 12.13 0.98
C PRO A 65 2.32 10.85 1.66
N LEU A 66 3.25 9.90 1.83
CA LEU A 66 3.00 8.64 2.54
C LEU A 66 3.19 8.84 4.05
N GLN A 67 2.11 9.19 4.74
CA GLN A 67 2.16 9.52 6.17
C GLN A 67 2.10 8.29 7.09
N GLY A 68 1.71 7.12 6.58
CA GLY A 68 1.57 5.89 7.37
C GLY A 68 1.09 4.71 6.54
N ALA A 69 0.76 3.61 7.22
CA ALA A 69 0.49 2.30 6.60
C ALA A 69 1.67 1.81 5.75
N MET A 70 1.40 1.05 4.69
CA MET A 70 2.42 0.33 3.90
C MET A 70 2.34 0.59 2.39
N TYR A 71 1.43 1.44 1.93
CA TYR A 71 1.11 1.55 0.50
C TYR A 71 1.09 3.01 0.03
N ALA A 72 1.65 3.25 -1.16
CA ALA A 72 1.39 4.45 -1.94
C ALA A 72 0.08 4.29 -2.73
N PHE A 73 -0.49 5.40 -3.20
CA PHE A 73 -1.59 5.36 -4.17
C PHE A 73 -1.43 6.47 -5.20
N PRO A 74 -0.35 6.43 -6.01
CA PRO A 74 -0.05 7.46 -6.99
C PRO A 74 -1.15 7.55 -8.05
N ARG A 75 -1.46 8.78 -8.45
CA ARG A 75 -2.31 9.08 -9.61
C ARG A 75 -1.47 9.03 -10.88
N ILE A 76 -1.99 8.36 -11.90
CA ILE A 76 -1.45 8.39 -13.25
C ILE A 76 -2.34 9.28 -14.12
N PHE A 77 -1.73 10.22 -14.83
CA PHE A 77 -2.39 11.05 -15.83
C PHE A 77 -2.31 10.36 -17.19
N ILE A 78 -3.25 9.44 -17.42
CA ILE A 78 -3.29 8.62 -18.63
C ILE A 78 -3.77 9.48 -19.83
N PRO A 79 -3.00 9.58 -20.93
CA PRO A 79 -3.41 10.36 -22.09
C PRO A 79 -4.67 9.81 -22.77
N PRO A 80 -5.48 10.65 -23.45
CA PRO A 80 -6.72 10.22 -24.10
C PRO A 80 -6.57 9.02 -25.05
N ARG A 81 -5.47 8.96 -25.81
CA ARG A 81 -5.18 7.85 -26.73
C ARG A 81 -5.02 6.52 -26.01
N ALA A 82 -4.41 6.51 -24.82
CA ALA A 82 -4.26 5.30 -24.01
C ALA A 82 -5.59 4.91 -23.34
N VAL A 83 -6.42 5.90 -22.96
CA VAL A 83 -7.79 5.65 -22.48
C VAL A 83 -8.66 5.02 -23.57
N GLU A 84 -8.59 5.52 -24.80
CA GLU A 84 -9.28 4.94 -25.96
C GLU A 84 -8.81 3.51 -26.21
N LYS A 85 -7.49 3.26 -26.13
CA LYS A 85 -6.94 1.92 -26.33
C LYS A 85 -7.43 0.94 -25.27
N ALA A 86 -7.47 1.36 -24.01
CA ALA A 86 -8.03 0.54 -22.93
C ALA A 86 -9.50 0.18 -23.20
N LYS A 87 -10.31 1.14 -23.68
CA LYS A 87 -11.72 0.92 -24.05
C LYS A 87 -11.88 -0.07 -25.20
N GLU A 88 -11.04 -0.01 -26.23
CA GLU A 88 -11.04 -0.99 -27.34
C GLU A 88 -10.81 -2.42 -26.82
N LEU A 89 -9.95 -2.55 -25.80
CA LEU A 89 -9.63 -3.81 -25.15
C LEU A 89 -10.62 -4.18 -24.04
N GLN A 90 -11.70 -3.41 -23.86
CA GLN A 90 -12.70 -3.61 -22.81
C GLN A 90 -12.11 -3.61 -21.40
N MET A 91 -11.09 -2.77 -21.17
CA MET A 91 -10.41 -2.59 -19.88
C MET A 91 -10.57 -1.18 -19.35
N GLU A 92 -10.56 -1.04 -18.02
CA GLU A 92 -10.35 0.26 -17.39
C GLU A 92 -8.94 0.79 -17.71
N PRO A 93 -8.74 2.12 -17.85
CA PRO A 93 -7.44 2.66 -18.24
C PRO A 93 -6.29 2.33 -17.29
N ASP A 94 -6.53 2.27 -15.98
CA ASP A 94 -5.52 1.85 -15.01
C ASP A 94 -5.22 0.35 -15.07
N MET A 95 -6.22 -0.50 -15.32
CA MET A 95 -6.02 -1.93 -15.57
C MET A 95 -5.11 -2.12 -16.78
N PHE A 96 -5.39 -1.40 -17.88
CA PHE A 96 -4.54 -1.44 -19.07
C PHE A 96 -3.09 -1.05 -18.74
N TYR A 97 -2.88 0.05 -18.00
CA TYR A 97 -1.55 0.47 -17.56
C TYR A 97 -0.85 -0.61 -16.71
N CYS A 98 -1.55 -1.18 -15.73
CA CYS A 98 -0.98 -2.18 -14.82
C CYS A 98 -0.62 -3.49 -15.56
N MET A 99 -1.42 -3.88 -16.55
CA MET A 99 -1.11 -5.04 -17.41
C MET A 99 0.13 -4.79 -18.26
N GLN A 100 0.26 -3.62 -18.89
CA GLN A 100 1.47 -3.28 -19.65
C GLN A 100 2.71 -3.22 -18.75
N LEU A 101 2.59 -2.65 -17.54
CA LEU A 101 3.68 -2.62 -16.57
C LEU A 101 4.14 -4.05 -16.17
N LEU A 102 3.18 -4.97 -16.00
CA LEU A 102 3.48 -6.36 -15.71
C LEU A 102 4.15 -7.07 -16.90
N GLU A 103 3.62 -6.90 -18.10
CA GLU A 103 4.11 -7.57 -19.32
C GLU A 103 5.50 -7.08 -19.73
N GLU A 104 5.77 -5.79 -19.60
CA GLU A 104 7.05 -5.19 -20.03
C GLU A 104 8.13 -5.23 -18.94
N MET A 105 7.76 -5.02 -17.67
CA MET A 105 8.73 -4.86 -16.58
C MET A 105 8.67 -5.97 -15.53
N GLY A 106 7.68 -6.86 -15.58
CA GLY A 106 7.49 -7.90 -14.58
C GLY A 106 6.98 -7.38 -13.22
N ILE A 107 6.50 -6.13 -13.16
CA ILE A 107 6.05 -5.50 -11.90
C ILE A 107 4.53 -5.63 -11.80
N CYS A 108 4.04 -6.46 -10.88
CA CYS A 108 2.62 -6.63 -10.62
C CYS A 108 2.14 -5.64 -9.55
N VAL A 109 1.26 -4.73 -9.95
CA VAL A 109 0.57 -3.75 -9.07
C VAL A 109 -0.95 -3.90 -9.23
N VAL A 110 -1.71 -3.40 -8.26
CA VAL A 110 -3.17 -3.47 -8.29
C VAL A 110 -3.76 -2.17 -8.86
N PRO A 111 -4.61 -2.22 -9.89
CA PRO A 111 -5.19 -1.01 -10.49
C PRO A 111 -6.18 -0.33 -9.53
N GLY A 112 -6.27 0.99 -9.63
CA GLY A 112 -7.13 1.85 -8.81
C GLY A 112 -8.62 1.53 -8.92
N SER A 113 -9.06 1.06 -10.08
CA SER A 113 -10.42 0.60 -10.37
C SER A 113 -10.90 -0.50 -9.42
N GLY A 114 -10.00 -1.31 -8.86
CA GLY A 114 -10.32 -2.32 -7.84
C GLY A 114 -10.64 -1.76 -6.45
N PHE A 115 -10.29 -0.50 -6.17
CA PHE A 115 -10.49 0.15 -4.87
C PHE A 115 -11.62 1.18 -4.86
N GLY A 116 -12.11 1.56 -6.05
CA GLY A 116 -12.94 2.74 -6.23
C GLY A 116 -12.09 4.01 -6.24
N GLN A 117 -12.39 4.90 -7.17
CA GLN A 117 -11.68 6.17 -7.36
C GLN A 117 -12.61 7.20 -7.99
N ARG A 118 -12.20 8.48 -7.97
CA ARG A 118 -12.97 9.55 -8.61
C ARG A 118 -13.03 9.31 -10.11
N GLU A 119 -14.20 9.51 -10.71
CA GLU A 119 -14.37 9.42 -12.17
C GLU A 119 -13.37 10.34 -12.91
N GLY A 120 -12.75 9.82 -13.97
CA GLY A 120 -11.71 10.51 -14.73
C GLY A 120 -10.34 10.58 -14.03
N THR A 121 -10.15 9.82 -12.94
CA THR A 121 -8.84 9.65 -12.28
C THR A 121 -8.44 8.20 -12.26
N TYR A 122 -7.14 7.93 -12.29
CA TYR A 122 -6.56 6.60 -12.45
C TYR A 122 -5.38 6.46 -11.50
N HIS A 123 -5.28 5.32 -10.82
CA HIS A 123 -4.26 5.07 -9.79
C HIS A 123 -3.78 3.63 -9.83
N PHE A 124 -2.77 3.30 -9.03
CA PHE A 124 -2.40 1.93 -8.71
C PHE A 124 -1.89 1.82 -7.28
N ARG A 125 -1.83 0.60 -6.75
CA ARG A 125 -1.25 0.27 -5.44
C ARG A 125 -0.25 -0.86 -5.54
#